data_AF-A0A183DAR3-F1
#
_entry.id   AF-A0A183DAR3-F1
#
_cell.length_a   1.000
_cell.length_b   1.000
_cell.length_c   1.000
_cell.angle_alpha   90.00
_cell.angle_beta   90.00
_cell.angle_gamma   90.00
#
_symmetry.space_group_name_H-M   'P 1'
#
loop_
_entity.id
_entity.type
_entity.pdbx_description
1 polymer ?
#
loop_
_entity_poly.entity_id
_entity_poly.type
_entity_poly.pdbx_seq_one_letter_code
_entity_poly.pdbx_strand_id
1 'polypeptide(L)'
;MELGVSHFVGKQFSDTFQALVQLSEANSAQLARQALDGQNVYNGCCCLRIDYSKLATLNVKYNNDKSRDYTNPNLPSGELTLEQQLSLG
;
A
#
# COMPACT_ATOMS: atom_id res chain seq x y z
N MET A 1 12.55 -17.36 13.49
CA MET A 1 12.84 -16.05 12.87
C MET A 1 11.87 -15.95 11.68
N GLU A 2 10.62 -15.57 11.95
CA GLU A 2 9.58 -15.51 10.93
C GLU A 2 9.79 -14.23 10.13
N LEU A 3 10.57 -14.37 9.07
CA LEU A 3 10.82 -13.33 8.08
C LEU A 3 9.69 -13.38 7.06
N GLY A 4 9.00 -12.27 6.86
CA GLY A 4 8.11 -12.12 5.73
C GLY A 4 6.84 -11.40 6.10
N VAL A 5 6.92 -10.09 6.33
CA VAL A 5 6.71 -9.09 5.28
C VAL A 5 6.83 -7.72 5.93
N SER A 6 7.75 -6.93 5.40
CA SER A 6 8.03 -5.62 5.93
C SER A 6 7.07 -4.63 5.26
N HIS A 7 5.98 -4.36 5.97
CA HIS A 7 4.99 -3.38 5.58
C HIS A 7 5.53 -1.97 5.77
N PHE A 8 5.38 -1.16 4.73
CA PHE A 8 5.70 0.25 4.75
C PHE A 8 4.48 1.04 5.16
N VAL A 9 4.64 1.92 6.13
CA VAL A 9 3.72 3.03 6.35
C VAL A 9 4.33 4.26 5.69
N GLY A 10 3.83 4.73 4.56
CA GLY A 10 4.20 6.06 4.07
C GLY A 10 3.34 7.11 4.78
N LYS A 11 3.86 7.80 5.79
CA LYS A 11 3.19 8.95 6.41
C LYS A 11 3.70 10.23 5.75
N GLN A 12 2.83 10.93 5.04
CA GLN A 12 3.12 12.25 4.53
C GLN A 12 2.67 13.31 5.53
N PHE A 13 3.49 14.36 5.75
CA PHE A 13 3.21 15.41 6.73
C PHE A 13 2.07 16.35 6.30
N SER A 14 0.85 15.93 6.65
CA SER A 14 -0.29 16.72 7.12
C SER A 14 -1.23 15.67 7.72
N ASP A 15 -1.77 15.88 8.93
CA ASP A 15 -2.37 14.87 9.86
C ASP A 15 -3.40 13.84 9.34
N THR A 16 -3.61 13.65 8.03
CA THR A 16 -4.71 12.85 7.48
C THR A 16 -4.34 11.78 6.44
N PHE A 17 -3.11 11.72 5.91
CA PHE A 17 -2.77 10.72 4.87
C PHE A 17 -1.78 9.65 5.34
N GLN A 18 -2.27 8.40 5.39
CA GLN A 18 -1.49 7.22 5.72
C GLN A 18 -1.75 6.15 4.66
N ALA A 19 -0.70 5.49 4.22
CA ALA A 19 -0.77 4.36 3.30
C ALA A 19 -0.02 3.15 3.86
N LEU A 20 -0.52 1.96 3.55
CA LEU A 20 0.16 0.69 3.81
C LEU A 20 0.62 0.10 2.48
N VAL A 21 1.90 -0.24 2.37
CA VAL A 21 2.46 -0.93 1.20
C VAL A 21 3.14 -2.20 1.65
N GLN A 22 2.91 -3.29 0.93
CA GLN A 22 3.57 -4.57 1.16
C GLN A 22 4.53 -4.83 0.00
N LEU A 23 5.79 -5.12 0.33
CA LEU A 23 6.75 -5.63 -0.65
C LEU A 23 6.86 -7.15 -0.54
N SER A 24 7.28 -7.75 -1.65
CA SER A 24 7.57 -9.18 -1.77
C SER A 24 8.68 -9.65 -0.83
N GLU A 25 9.69 -8.79 -0.60
CA GLU A 25 10.90 -9.14 0.14
C GLU A 25 11.17 -8.18 1.30
N ALA A 26 11.59 -8.75 2.44
CA ALA A 26 11.95 -7.96 3.63
C ALA A 26 13.19 -7.08 3.39
N ASN A 27 14.17 -7.56 2.63
CA ASN A 27 15.39 -6.79 2.33
C ASN A 27 15.08 -5.52 1.52
N SER A 28 14.26 -5.64 0.47
CA SER A 28 13.79 -4.50 -0.31
C SER A 28 13.09 -3.46 0.58
N ALA A 29 12.40 -3.92 1.62
CA ALA A 29 11.75 -3.02 2.55
C ALA A 29 12.67 -2.28 3.50
N GLN A 30 13.69 -2.97 4.00
CA GLN A 30 14.73 -2.34 4.82
C GLN A 30 15.47 -1.26 4.02
N LEU A 31 15.84 -1.57 2.77
CA LEU A 31 16.54 -0.64 1.88
C LEU A 31 15.67 0.59 1.56
N ALA A 32 14.42 0.38 1.17
CA ALA A 32 13.54 1.48 0.83
C ALA A 32 13.20 2.34 2.06
N ARG A 33 13.06 1.76 3.27
CA ARG A 33 12.96 2.55 4.50
C ARG A 33 14.21 3.41 4.72
N GLN A 34 15.41 2.82 4.67
CA GLN A 34 16.66 3.55 4.87
C GLN A 34 16.87 4.68 3.84
N ALA A 35 16.43 4.46 2.60
CA ALA A 35 16.60 5.42 1.53
C ALA A 35 15.53 6.52 1.50
N LEU A 36 14.31 6.25 1.99
CA LEU A 36 13.15 7.14 1.81
C LEU A 36 12.61 7.73 3.12
N ASP A 37 12.95 7.18 4.29
CA ASP A 37 12.55 7.75 5.57
C ASP A 37 13.17 9.14 5.77
N GLY A 38 12.33 10.13 6.06
CA GLY A 38 12.72 11.54 6.16
C GLY A 38 12.87 12.27 4.82
N GLN A 39 12.73 11.59 3.68
CA GLN A 39 12.89 12.19 2.36
C GLN A 39 11.62 12.87 1.88
N ASN A 40 11.78 13.88 1.03
CA ASN A 40 10.66 14.59 0.44
C ASN A 40 10.27 13.98 -0.92
N VAL A 41 8.98 13.70 -1.14
CA VAL A 41 8.48 13.26 -2.46
C VAL A 41 8.66 14.36 -3.50
N TYR A 42 8.51 15.62 -3.09
CA TYR A 42 8.70 16.80 -3.93
C TYR A 42 9.64 17.79 -3.23
N ASN A 43 10.45 18.53 -3.98
CA ASN A 43 11.38 19.49 -3.39
C ASN A 43 10.66 20.45 -2.42
N GLY A 44 11.00 20.34 -1.13
CA GLY A 44 10.46 21.20 -0.07
C GLY A 44 9.06 20.84 0.46
N CYS A 45 8.46 19.71 0.08
CA CYS A 45 7.15 19.29 0.59
C CYS A 45 7.03 17.76 0.63
N CYS A 46 6.01 17.25 1.33
CA CYS A 46 5.66 15.82 1.26
C CYS A 46 6.75 14.92 1.86
N CYS A 47 7.27 15.29 3.03
CA CYS A 47 8.22 14.48 3.79
C CYS A 47 7.58 13.13 4.14
N LEU A 48 8.24 12.05 3.72
CA LEU A 48 7.90 10.68 3.99
C LEU A 48 8.43 10.31 5.38
N ARG A 49 7.56 9.71 6.19
CA ARG A 49 7.97 9.00 7.39
C ARG A 49 7.58 7.55 7.23
N ILE A 50 8.54 6.65 7.43
CA ILE A 50 8.39 5.23 7.16
C ILE A 50 8.59 4.40 8.42
N ASP A 51 7.48 3.85 8.92
CA ASP A 51 7.43 2.96 10.07
C ASP A 51 7.02 1.54 9.64
N TYR A 52 7.45 0.53 10.40
CA TYR A 52 7.00 -0.85 10.20
C TYR A 52 5.59 -1.04 10.78
N SER A 53 4.71 -1.70 10.03
CA SER A 53 3.38 -2.10 10.53
C SER A 53 3.45 -3.35 11.41
N LYS A 54 2.41 -3.55 12.23
CA LYS A 54 2.18 -4.79 13.00
C LYS A 54 1.46 -5.88 12.20
N LEU A 55 0.88 -5.52 11.06
CA LEU A 55 0.19 -6.50 10.21
C LEU A 55 1.20 -7.47 9.59
N ALA A 56 0.78 -8.71 9.34
CA ALA A 56 1.58 -9.73 8.66
C ALA A 56 1.17 -9.92 7.20
N THR A 57 0.04 -9.37 6.74
CA THR A 57 -0.33 -9.33 5.32
C THR A 57 -1.31 -8.17 5.09
N LEU A 58 -1.24 -7.50 3.95
CA LEU A 58 -2.27 -6.57 3.49
C LEU A 58 -3.32 -7.32 2.68
N ASN A 59 -4.58 -7.17 3.08
CA ASN A 59 -5.70 -7.73 2.35
C ASN A 59 -6.34 -6.67 1.48
N VAL A 60 -6.07 -6.69 0.17
CA VAL A 60 -6.71 -5.82 -0.81
C VAL A 60 -7.94 -6.52 -1.39
N LYS A 61 -9.12 -5.90 -1.28
CA LYS A 61 -10.37 -6.43 -1.84
C LYS A 61 -10.69 -5.87 -3.22
N TYR A 62 -10.25 -4.63 -3.48
CA TYR A 62 -10.59 -3.87 -4.68
C TYR A 62 -9.35 -3.20 -5.26
N ASN A 63 -9.26 -3.15 -6.58
CA ASN A 63 -8.25 -2.40 -7.32
C ASN A 63 -8.79 -1.03 -7.73
N ASN A 64 -8.69 -0.05 -6.83
CA ASN A 64 -9.19 1.32 -7.01
C ASN A 64 -8.17 2.37 -6.53
N ASP A 65 -8.58 3.64 -6.42
CA ASP A 65 -7.69 4.73 -5.99
C ASP A 65 -7.23 4.63 -4.53
N LYS A 66 -7.94 3.85 -3.69
CA LYS A 66 -7.63 3.70 -2.25
C LYS A 66 -6.83 2.43 -1.94
N SER A 67 -6.97 1.39 -2.74
CA SER A 67 -6.26 0.12 -2.55
C SER A 67 -5.96 -0.54 -3.90
N ARG A 68 -4.81 -1.20 -4.01
CA ARG A 68 -4.43 -1.93 -5.21
C ARG A 68 -3.55 -3.12 -4.88
N ASP A 69 -3.89 -4.27 -5.45
CA ASP A 69 -3.10 -5.48 -5.45
C ASP A 69 -2.37 -5.58 -6.79
N TYR A 70 -1.04 -5.48 -6.74
CA TYR A 70 -0.19 -5.58 -7.92
C TYR A 70 0.09 -7.04 -8.34
N THR A 71 -0.31 -8.01 -7.52
CA THR A 71 -0.15 -9.45 -7.80
C THR A 71 -1.43 -10.09 -8.36
N ASN A 72 -2.60 -9.50 -8.08
CA ASN A 72 -3.88 -9.96 -8.58
C ASN A 72 -4.61 -8.89 -9.42
N PRO A 73 -4.42 -8.86 -10.74
CA PRO A 73 -5.08 -7.88 -11.61
C PRO A 73 -6.58 -8.12 -11.77
N ASN A 74 -7.08 -9.30 -11.37
CA ASN A 74 -8.49 -9.69 -11.55
C ASN A 74 -9.41 -9.17 -10.43
N LEU A 75 -8.87 -8.46 -9.43
CA LEU A 75 -9.73 -7.87 -8.39
C LEU A 75 -10.63 -6.77 -8.99
N PRO A 76 -11.90 -6.71 -8.58
CA PRO A 76 -12.82 -5.70 -9.07
C PRO A 76 -12.38 -4.30 -8.62
N SER A 77 -12.73 -3.26 -9.38
CA SER A 77 -12.44 -1.87 -9.00
C SER A 77 -13.39 -1.30 -7.94
N GLY A 78 -14.41 -2.04 -7.53
CA GLY A 78 -15.37 -1.64 -6.51
C GLY A 78 -16.43 -2.72 -6.31
N GLU A 79 -17.45 -2.41 -5.49
CA GLU A 79 -18.67 -3.23 -5.47
C GLU A 79 -19.27 -3.23 -6.88
N LEU A 80 -19.56 -4.41 -7.42
CA LEU A 80 -20.24 -4.53 -8.70
C LEU A 80 -21.63 -3.91 -8.52
N THR A 81 -21.95 -2.94 -9.37
CA THR A 81 -23.31 -2.41 -9.42
C THR A 81 -24.27 -3.54 -9.81
N LEU A 82 -25.52 -3.48 -9.33
CA LEU A 82 -26.54 -4.49 -9.62
C LEU A 82 -26.68 -4.74 -11.13
N GLU A 83 -26.46 -3.68 -11.93
CA GLU A 83 -26.47 -3.69 -13.40
C GLU A 83 -25.32 -4.52 -14.01
N GLN A 84 -24.11 -4.45 -13.43
CA GLN A 84 -22.97 -5.29 -13.85
C GLN A 84 -23.18 -6.76 -13.47
N GLN A 85 -23.89 -7.03 -12.37
CA GLN A 85 -24.18 -8.39 -11.92
C GLN A 85 -25.26 -9.07 -12.80
N LEU A 86 -26.20 -8.28 -13.34
CA LEU A 86 -27.24 -8.75 -14.25
C LEU A 86 -26.73 -8.98 -15.69
N SER A 87 -25.65 -8.32 -16.10
CA SER A 87 -25.05 -8.46 -17.44
C SER A 87 -24.18 -9.73 -17.60
N LEU A 88 -23.96 -10.46 -16.50
CA LEU A 88 -23.22 -11.74 -16.46
C LEU A 88 -24.16 -12.96 -16.42
N GLY A 89 -25.49 -12.74 -16.52
CA GLY A 89 -26.54 -13.78 -16.49
C GLY A 89 -27.10 -14.09 -17.87
#